data_AF-A0A1Q7ISV0-F1
#
_entry.id   AF-A0A1Q7ISV0-F1
#
_cell.length_a   1.000
_cell.length_b   1.000
_cell.length_c   1.000
_cell.angle_alpha   90.00
_cell.angle_beta   90.00
_cell.angle_gamma   90.00
#
_symmetry.space_group_name_H-M   'P 1'
#
loop_
_entity.id
_entity.type
_entity.pdbx_description
1 polymer ?
#
loop_
_entity_poly.entity_id
_entity_poly.type
_entity_poly.pdbx_seq_one_letter_code
_entity_poly.pdbx_strand_id
1 'polypeptide(L)'
;MAAPGLSAYLVLAALVFAIGLFGVLTRRNAVGILLGIELMLNAVNINLVAFARFEADLAGLIFTLFVIAITVAEVGVGLAIVIAIFRVRRTVDADHLNLLKG
;
A
#
# COMPACT_ATOMS: atom_id res chain seq x y z
N MET A 1 1.53 13.98 28.95
CA MET A 1 0.55 13.68 27.88
C MET A 1 0.41 12.16 27.83
N ALA A 2 -0.80 11.62 28.05
CA ALA A 2 -1.01 10.18 27.95
C ALA A 2 -0.86 9.73 26.49
N ALA A 3 -0.23 8.58 26.26
CA ALA A 3 -0.15 8.02 24.91
C ALA A 3 -1.57 7.68 24.41
N PRO A 4 -1.86 7.87 23.11
CA PRO A 4 -3.13 7.42 22.53
C PRO A 4 -3.35 5.93 22.78
N GLY A 5 -4.60 5.52 23.03
CA GLY A 5 -4.96 4.11 23.18
C GLY A 5 -4.93 3.33 21.86
N LEU A 6 -4.96 2.00 21.93
CA LEU A 6 -4.96 1.11 20.76
C LEU A 6 -6.05 1.48 19.74
N SER A 7 -7.25 1.81 20.21
CA SER A 7 -8.37 2.22 19.36
C SER A 7 -8.05 3.40 18.43
N ALA A 8 -7.24 4.36 18.88
CA ALA A 8 -6.83 5.50 18.06
C ALA A 8 -5.96 5.06 16.87
N TYR A 9 -5.04 4.12 17.09
CA TYR A 9 -4.20 3.56 16.03
C TYR A 9 -5.02 2.71 15.05
N LEU A 10 -5.98 1.91 15.54
CA LEU A 10 -6.86 1.11 14.68
C LEU A 10 -7.76 2.00 13.80
N VAL A 11 -8.31 3.08 14.36
CA VAL A 11 -9.11 4.05 13.58
C VAL A 11 -8.24 4.74 12.54
N LEU A 12 -7.02 5.16 12.91
CA LEU A 12 -6.09 5.77 11.98
C LEU A 12 -5.75 4.81 10.82
N ALA A 13 -5.38 3.56 11.13
CA ALA A 13 -5.09 2.56 10.12
C ALA A 13 -6.30 2.29 9.21
N ALA A 14 -7.51 2.18 9.77
CA ALA A 14 -8.71 2.00 8.98
C ALA A 14 -8.97 3.16 8.02
N LEU A 15 -8.77 4.41 8.46
CA LEU A 15 -8.92 5.60 7.62
C LEU A 15 -7.87 5.64 6.51
N VAL A 16 -6.59 5.39 6.84
CA VAL A 16 -5.51 5.36 5.84
C VAL A 16 -5.73 4.25 4.82
N PHE A 17 -6.16 3.07 5.27
CA PHE A 17 -6.50 1.94 4.40
C PHE A 17 -7.66 2.29 3.46
N ALA A 18 -8.73 2.90 3.98
CA ALA A 18 -9.87 3.32 3.17
C ALA A 18 -9.48 4.38 2.12
N ILE A 19 -8.59 5.31 2.47
CA ILE A 19 -8.05 6.29 1.52
C ILE A 19 -7.22 5.60 0.43
N GLY A 20 -6.36 4.65 0.81
CA GLY A 20 -5.59 3.87 -0.15
C GLY A 20 -6.49 3.07 -1.10
N LEU A 21 -7.50 2.39 -0.56
CA LEU A 21 -8.50 1.65 -1.31
C LEU A 21 -9.27 2.56 -2.27
N PHE A 22 -9.72 3.72 -1.80
CA PHE A 22 -10.34 4.72 -2.65
C PHE A 22 -9.40 5.16 -3.79
N GLY A 23 -8.11 5.34 -3.49
CA GLY A 23 -7.08 5.60 -4.49
C GLY A 23 -7.01 4.50 -5.55
N VAL A 24 -6.92 3.24 -5.13
CA VAL A 24 -6.88 2.08 -6.04
C VAL A 24 -8.11 2.04 -6.97
N LEU A 25 -9.31 2.29 -6.42
CA LEU A 25 -10.56 2.18 -7.18
C LEU A 25 -10.83 3.38 -8.11
N THR A 26 -10.27 4.55 -7.83
CA THR A 26 -10.59 5.79 -8.58
C THR A 26 -9.49 6.23 -9.53
N ARG A 27 -8.25 5.80 -9.33
CA ARG A 27 -7.13 6.20 -10.18
C ARG A 27 -7.10 5.33 -11.44
N ARG A 28 -7.11 5.99 -12.60
CA ARG A 28 -6.93 5.33 -13.91
C ARG A 28 -5.47 5.19 -14.30
N ASN A 29 -4.58 6.02 -13.76
CA ASN A 29 -3.15 5.89 -14.01
C ASN A 29 -2.52 4.82 -13.09
N ALA A 30 -1.70 3.96 -13.68
CA ALA A 30 -1.08 2.84 -12.98
C ALA A 30 -0.21 3.28 -11.79
N VAL A 31 0.47 4.43 -11.88
CA VAL A 31 1.25 5.00 -10.76
C VAL A 31 0.35 5.34 -9.57
N GLY A 32 -0.81 5.93 -9.81
CA GLY A 32 -1.78 6.28 -8.78
C GLY A 32 -2.43 5.06 -8.14
N ILE A 33 -2.62 3.98 -8.92
CA ILE A 33 -3.05 2.68 -8.39
C ILE A 33 -1.97 2.11 -7.46
N LEU A 34 -0.71 2.08 -7.89
CA LEU A 34 0.43 1.65 -7.05
C LEU A 34 0.49 2.46 -5.75
N LEU A 35 0.38 3.79 -5.82
CA LEU A 35 0.38 4.64 -4.63
C LEU A 35 -0.79 4.34 -3.67
N GLY A 36 -1.95 3.96 -4.20
CA GLY A 36 -3.08 3.50 -3.38
C GLY A 36 -2.76 2.22 -2.63
N ILE A 37 -2.13 1.24 -3.29
CA ILE A 37 -1.67 -0.02 -2.69
C ILE A 37 -0.63 0.26 -1.60
N GLU A 38 0.34 1.14 -1.85
CA GLU A 38 1.35 1.56 -0.88
C GLU A 38 0.72 2.14 0.40
N LEU A 39 -0.30 3.00 0.26
CA LEU A 39 -1.03 3.54 1.41
C LEU A 39 -1.77 2.45 2.19
N MET A 40 -2.38 1.47 1.49
CA MET A 40 -3.02 0.33 2.14
C MET A 40 -2.01 -0.53 2.93
N LEU A 41 -0.84 -0.82 2.36
CA LEU A 41 0.22 -1.56 3.05
C LEU A 41 0.79 -0.79 4.24
N ASN A 42 0.88 0.55 4.14
CA ASN A 42 1.28 1.38 5.26
C ASN A 42 0.28 1.31 6.43
N ALA A 43 -1.02 1.30 6.14
CA ALA A 43 -2.05 1.10 7.16
C ALA A 43 -1.93 -0.27 7.87
N VAL A 44 -1.60 -1.33 7.12
CA VAL A 44 -1.33 -2.65 7.71
C VAL A 44 -0.13 -2.57 8.67
N ASN A 45 0.95 -1.88 8.29
CA ASN A 45 2.11 -1.67 9.15
C ASN A 45 1.77 -0.89 10.44
N ILE A 46 0.90 0.12 10.36
CA ILE A 46 0.41 0.84 11.56
C ILE A 46 -0.27 -0.14 12.52
N ASN A 47 -1.15 -1.01 12.01
CA ASN A 47 -1.81 -2.02 12.84
C ASN A 47 -0.83 -3.01 13.46
N LEU A 48 0.12 -3.53 12.68
CA LEU A 48 1.11 -4.49 13.18
C LEU A 48 1.98 -3.90 14.30
N VAL A 49 2.46 -2.66 14.13
CA VAL A 49 3.24 -1.96 15.16
C VAL A 49 2.39 -1.62 16.39
N ALA A 50 1.12 -1.24 16.20
CA ALA A 50 0.21 -0.97 17.30
C ALA A 50 -0.01 -2.23 18.14
N PHE A 51 -0.38 -3.35 17.53
CA PHE A 51 -0.56 -4.61 18.25
C PHE A 51 0.73 -5.08 18.92
N ALA A 52 1.88 -4.97 18.25
CA ALA A 52 3.17 -5.31 18.85
C ALA A 52 3.46 -4.50 20.12
N ARG A 53 3.10 -3.21 20.14
CA ARG A 53 3.27 -2.33 21.30
C ARG A 53 2.30 -2.67 22.44
N PHE A 54 1.02 -2.89 22.13
CA PHE A 54 -0.02 -3.07 23.14
C PHE A 54 -0.09 -4.50 23.70
N GLU A 55 0.28 -5.51 22.93
CA GLU A 55 0.35 -6.92 23.34
C GLU A 55 1.76 -7.36 23.75
N ALA A 56 2.76 -6.46 23.66
CA ALA A 56 4.18 -6.74 23.91
C ALA A 56 4.75 -7.90 23.07
N ASP A 57 4.21 -8.10 21.86
CA ASP A 57 4.60 -9.17 20.94
C ASP A 57 5.62 -8.66 19.90
N LEU A 58 6.84 -9.21 19.96
CA LEU A 58 7.90 -8.89 19.02
C LEU A 58 7.58 -9.34 17.58
N ALA A 59 6.71 -10.35 17.40
CA ALA A 59 6.37 -10.85 16.08
C ALA A 59 5.75 -9.75 15.20
N GLY A 60 4.89 -8.89 15.76
CA GLY A 60 4.30 -7.77 15.00
C GLY A 60 5.34 -6.77 14.48
N LEU A 61 6.42 -6.51 15.24
CA LEU A 61 7.53 -5.69 14.77
C LEU A 61 8.33 -6.38 13.66
N ILE A 62 8.61 -7.69 13.81
CA ILE A 62 9.33 -8.47 12.80
C ILE A 62 8.53 -8.48 11.48
N PHE A 63 7.24 -8.79 11.53
CA PHE A 63 6.37 -8.77 10.35
C PHE A 63 6.31 -7.39 9.70
N THR A 64 6.25 -6.31 10.48
CA THR A 64 6.30 -4.94 9.95
C THR A 64 7.56 -4.71 9.11
N LEU A 65 8.73 -5.13 9.60
CA LEU A 65 9.98 -4.98 8.85
C LEU A 65 9.98 -5.78 7.54
N PHE A 66 9.43 -6.99 7.55
CA PHE A 66 9.27 -7.78 6.34
C PHE A 66 8.31 -7.14 5.34
N VAL A 67 7.18 -6.61 5.80
CA VAL A 67 6.24 -5.89 4.94
C VAL A 67 6.93 -4.68 4.30
N ILE A 68 7.66 -3.86 5.07
CA ILE A 68 8.42 -2.72 4.53
C ILE A 68 9.43 -3.18 3.46
N ALA A 69 10.16 -4.28 3.70
CA ALA A 69 11.11 -4.81 2.73
C ALA A 69 10.42 -5.29 1.43
N ILE A 70 9.27 -5.98 1.56
CA ILE A 70 8.44 -6.42 0.43
C ILE A 70 7.91 -5.21 -0.33
N THR A 71 7.42 -4.19 0.37
CA THR A 71 6.93 -2.94 -0.21
C THR A 71 8.01 -2.26 -1.07
N VAL A 72 9.24 -2.17 -0.58
CA VAL A 72 10.37 -1.61 -1.37
C VAL A 72 10.61 -2.43 -2.63
N ALA A 73 10.58 -3.76 -2.54
CA ALA A 73 10.75 -4.64 -3.69
C ALA A 73 9.59 -4.50 -4.69
N GLU A 74 8.35 -4.43 -4.21
CA GLU A 74 7.13 -4.27 -5.00
C GLU A 74 7.15 -2.95 -5.78
N VAL A 75 7.44 -1.82 -5.14
CA VAL A 75 7.52 -0.51 -5.82
C VAL A 75 8.57 -0.52 -6.92
N GLY A 76 9.72 -1.16 -6.67
CA GLY A 76 10.78 -1.31 -7.68
C GLY A 76 10.29 -2.06 -8.92
N VAL A 77 9.62 -3.20 -8.73
CA VAL A 77 9.07 -4.02 -9.83
C VAL A 77 7.88 -3.33 -10.50
N GLY A 78 6.96 -2.77 -9.72
CA GLY A 78 5.76 -2.08 -10.20
C GLY A 78 6.11 -0.89 -11.09
N LEU A 79 7.03 -0.02 -10.65
CA LEU A 79 7.48 1.11 -11.47
C LEU A 79 8.24 0.66 -12.72
N ALA A 80 9.06 -0.40 -12.63
CA ALA A 80 9.74 -0.95 -13.79
C ALA A 80 8.74 -1.42 -14.86
N ILE A 81 7.66 -2.10 -14.44
CA ILE A 81 6.57 -2.51 -15.33
C ILE A 81 5.86 -1.30 -15.94
N VAL A 82 5.50 -0.30 -15.12
CA VAL A 82 4.85 0.93 -15.60
C VAL A 82 5.71 1.65 -16.65
N ILE A 83 7.02 1.74 -16.44
CA ILE A 83 7.96 2.35 -17.39
C ILE A 83 8.04 1.53 -18.68
N ALA A 84 8.12 0.19 -18.57
CA ALA A 84 8.15 -0.69 -19.73
C ALA A 84 6.89 -0.53 -20.60
N ILE A 85 5.73 -0.47 -19.97
CA ILE A 85 4.44 -0.21 -20.65
C ILE A 85 4.44 1.18 -21.29
N PHE A 86 4.88 2.21 -20.57
CA PHE A 86 4.92 3.58 -21.08
C PHE A 86 5.82 3.71 -22.31
N ARG A 87 6.94 2.99 -22.38
CA ARG A 87 7.83 2.97 -23.55
C ARG A 87 7.14 2.46 -24.81
N VAL A 88 6.26 1.47 -24.68
CA VAL A 88 5.55 0.85 -25.82
C VAL A 88 4.27 1.61 -26.17
N ARG A 89 3.53 2.08 -25.16
CA ARG A 89 2.17 2.61 -25.32
C ARG A 89 2.08 4.13 -25.22
N ARG A 90 3.14 4.81 -24.77
CA ARG A 90 3.19 6.26 -24.49
C ARG A 90 2.09 6.76 -23.53
N THR A 91 1.50 5.85 -22.76
CA THR A 91 0.49 6.13 -21.74
C THR A 91 0.71 5.24 -20.51
N VAL A 92 0.34 5.75 -19.34
CA VAL A 92 0.30 5.03 -18.06
C VAL A 92 -1.13 4.74 -17.61
N ASP A 93 -2.12 4.98 -18.48
CA ASP A 93 -3.52 4.69 -18.21
C ASP A 93 -3.76 3.16 -18.25
N ALA A 94 -4.22 2.63 -17.13
CA ALA A 94 -4.46 1.21 -16.92
C ALA A 94 -5.64 0.70 -17.76
N ASP A 95 -6.64 1.54 -18.05
CA ASP A 95 -7.84 1.15 -18.81
C ASP A 95 -7.50 0.83 -20.29
N HIS A 96 -6.37 1.36 -20.78
CA HIS A 96 -5.87 1.14 -22.14
C HIS A 96 -5.00 -0.13 -22.27
N LEU A 97 -4.83 -0.91 -21.20
CA LEU A 97 -4.06 -2.16 -21.17
C LEU A 97 -4.93 -3.39 -21.49
N ASN A 98 -5.72 -3.29 -22.55
CA ASN A 98 -6.80 -4.23 -22.85
C ASN A 98 -6.47 -5.22 -23.99
N LEU A 99 -5.22 -5.68 -24.06
CA LEU A 99 -4.71 -6.59 -25.10
C LEU A 99 -5.37 -7.97 -25.09
N LEU A 100 -5.75 -8.45 -23.91
CA LEU A 100 -6.41 -9.75 -23.73
C LEU A 100 -7.90 -9.50 -23.50
N LYS A 101 -8.69 -9.62 -24.56
CA LYS A 101 -10.16 -9.66 -24.51
C LYS A 101 -10.63 -10.99 -25.06
N GLY A 102 -11.38 -11.73 -24.25
CA GLY A 102 -12.21 -12.86 -24.67
C GLY A 102 -13.67 -12.42 -24.72
#